data_AF-A0A2G9TUH7-F1
#
_entry.id   AF-A0A2G9TUH7-F1
#
_cell.length_a   1.000
_cell.length_b   1.000
_cell.length_c   1.000
_cell.angle_alpha   90.00
_cell.angle_beta   90.00
_cell.angle_gamma   90.00
#
_symmetry.space_group_name_H-M   'P 1'
#
loop_
_entity.id
_entity.type
_entity.pdbx_description
1 polymer ?
#
loop_
_entity_poly.entity_id
_entity_poly.type
_entity_poly.pdbx_seq_one_letter_code
_entity_poly.pdbx_strand_id
1 'polypeptide(L)'
;MKEIMATVISQMANNGLRTICVAYKDYIRKEARQADQTEVEFENDSDIDWNNEQEISSNFVGVAICGIQDPVRPEVPLAIEKCKKAGITVRMVTGDNINTA
;
A
#
# COMPACT_ATOMS: atom_id res chain seq x y z
N MET A 1 12.10 -2.99 6.70
CA MET A 1 10.88 -3.39 5.96
C MET A 1 10.28 -4.73 6.39
N LYS A 2 11.03 -5.84 6.51
CA LYS A 2 10.46 -7.16 6.88
C LYS A 2 9.64 -7.16 8.17
N GLU A 3 10.10 -6.44 9.19
CA GLU A 3 9.39 -6.31 10.47
C GLU A 3 8.07 -5.53 10.34
N ILE A 4 8.07 -4.40 9.61
CA ILE A 4 6.88 -3.60 9.34
C ILE A 4 5.84 -4.39 8.54
N MET A 5 6.29 -5.21 7.58
CA MET A 5 5.41 -6.10 6.82
C MET A 5 4.69 -7.07 7.75
N ALA A 6 5.43 -7.77 8.61
CA ALA A 6 4.87 -8.79 9.50
C ALA A 6 4.02 -8.21 10.63
N THR A 7 4.36 -7.04 11.15
CA THR A 7 3.72 -6.45 12.34
C THR A 7 2.58 -5.50 12.01
N VAL A 8 2.70 -4.67 10.97
CA VAL A 8 1.70 -3.64 10.65
C VAL A 8 0.84 -4.09 9.47
N ILE A 9 1.46 -4.43 8.34
CA ILE A 9 0.73 -4.70 7.10
C ILE A 9 -0.06 -6.00 7.20
N SER A 10 0.56 -7.08 7.68
CA SER A 10 -0.15 -8.34 7.87
C SER A 10 -1.29 -8.21 8.88
N GLN A 11 -1.13 -7.43 9.96
CA GLN A 11 -2.21 -7.20 10.92
C GLN A 11 -3.37 -6.40 10.31
N MET A 12 -3.08 -5.35 9.54
CA MET A 12 -4.10 -4.58 8.83
C MET A 12 -4.84 -5.43 7.79
N ALA A 13 -4.10 -6.19 6.97
CA ALA A 13 -4.68 -7.07 5.95
C ALA A 13 -5.57 -8.16 6.56
N ASN A 14 -5.14 -8.80 7.65
CA ASN A 14 -5.93 -9.80 8.36
C ASN A 14 -7.25 -9.24 8.93
N ASN A 15 -7.34 -7.93 9.11
CA ASN A 15 -8.57 -7.25 9.53
C ASN A 15 -9.40 -6.75 8.33
N GLY A 16 -9.11 -7.22 7.11
CA GLY A 16 -9.83 -6.85 5.89
C GLY A 16 -9.54 -5.44 5.39
N LEU A 17 -8.43 -4.83 5.83
CA LEU A 17 -8.03 -3.50 5.37
C LEU A 17 -7.10 -3.60 4.15
N ARG A 18 -7.36 -2.81 3.12
CA ARG A 18 -6.43 -2.61 2.02
C ARG A 18 -5.34 -1.64 2.45
N THR A 19 -4.09 -2.11 2.52
CA THR A 19 -2.96 -1.32 2.99
C THR A 19 -2.32 -0.52 1.87
N ILE A 20 -2.02 0.76 2.11
CA ILE A 20 -1.27 1.65 1.21
C ILE A 20 -0.10 2.27 1.99
N CYS A 21 1.06 2.39 1.35
CA CYS A 21 2.22 3.08 1.92
C CYS A 21 2.33 4.49 1.31
N VAL A 22 2.59 5.48 2.16
CA VAL A 22 2.92 6.85 1.76
C VAL A 22 4.40 7.07 2.01
N ALA A 23 5.12 7.51 0.97
CA ALA A 23 6.55 7.74 1.02
C ALA A 23 6.92 8.90 0.10
N TYR A 24 8.05 9.57 0.36
CA TYR A 24 8.55 10.69 -0.46
C TYR A 24 10.04 10.52 -0.78
N LYS A 25 10.50 11.28 -1.76
CA LYS A 25 11.88 11.32 -2.22
C LYS A 25 12.22 12.74 -2.60
N ASP A 26 13.24 13.30 -1.96
CA ASP A 26 13.64 14.68 -2.19
C ASP A 26 14.78 14.74 -3.20
N TYR A 27 14.70 15.73 -4.08
CA TYR A 27 15.72 16.05 -5.06
C TYR A 27 16.32 17.40 -4.71
N ILE A 28 17.63 17.42 -4.43
CA ILE A 28 18.35 18.60 -3.95
C ILE A 28 19.39 19.01 -4.99
N ARG A 29 19.40 20.30 -5.33
CA ARG A 29 20.43 20.87 -6.20
C ARG A 29 21.76 20.96 -5.46
N LYS A 30 22.86 20.54 -6.11
CA LYS A 30 24.22 20.61 -5.55
C LYS A 30 24.60 21.99 -5.02
N GLU A 31 24.18 23.03 -5.73
CA GLU A 31 24.45 24.42 -5.40
C GLU A 31 23.70 24.91 -4.15
N ALA A 32 22.57 24.28 -3.79
CA ALA A 32 21.75 24.69 -2.65
C ALA A 32 22.36 24.20 -1.33
N ARG A 33 22.69 22.90 -1.26
CA ARG A 33 23.40 22.26 -0.14
C ARG A 33 23.80 20.83 -0.53
N GLN A 34 24.66 20.23 0.30
CA GLN A 34 24.94 18.80 0.23
C GLN A 34 23.66 18.01 0.59
N ALA A 35 23.34 17.03 -0.25
CA ALA A 35 22.22 16.11 -0.03
C ALA A 35 22.51 15.18 1.15
N ASP A 36 21.47 14.89 1.93
CA ASP A 36 21.52 13.84 2.96
C ASP A 36 21.45 12.44 2.32
N GLN A 37 21.72 11.40 3.11
CA GLN A 37 21.76 10.01 2.63
C GLN A 37 20.46 9.52 1.97
N THR A 38 19.33 10.16 2.27
CA THR A 38 17.99 9.80 1.77
C THR A 38 17.52 10.68 0.61
N GLU A 39 18.35 11.60 0.15
CA GLU A 39 18.03 12.59 -0.88
C GLU A 39 18.83 12.31 -2.14
N VAL A 40 18.30 12.72 -3.30
CA VAL A 40 18.99 12.62 -4.58
C VAL A 40 19.57 13.96 -4.96
N GLU A 41 20.87 13.98 -5.19
CA GLU A 41 21.59 15.16 -5.58
C GLU A 41 21.62 15.31 -7.12
N PHE A 42 21.35 16.51 -7.64
CA PHE A 42 21.40 16.79 -9.08
C PHE A 42 21.99 18.17 -9.39
N GLU A 43 22.52 18.38 -10.60
CA GLU A 43 23.07 19.68 -11.03
C GLU A 43 22.11 20.40 -11.97
N ASN A 44 21.61 19.71 -12.99
CA ASN A 44 20.68 20.23 -13.97
C ASN A 44 19.40 19.38 -14.01
N ASP A 45 18.26 19.99 -14.35
CA ASP A 45 16.98 19.28 -14.43
C ASP A 45 17.00 18.12 -15.45
N SER A 46 17.90 18.17 -16.44
CA SER A 46 18.15 17.11 -17.43
C SER A 46 18.87 15.88 -16.87
N ASP A 47 19.49 15.99 -15.70
CA ASP A 47 20.19 14.88 -15.05
C ASP A 47 19.20 13.88 -14.44
N ILE A 48 17.96 14.30 -14.23
CA ILE A 48 16.89 13.44 -13.72
C ILE A 48 16.18 12.78 -14.91
N ASP A 49 16.42 11.48 -15.09
CA ASP A 49 15.69 10.70 -16.08
C ASP A 49 14.31 10.29 -15.54
N TRP A 50 13.31 11.12 -15.81
CA TRP A 50 11.91 10.87 -15.45
C TRP A 50 11.28 9.66 -16.16
N ASN A 51 11.93 9.06 -17.15
CA ASN A 51 11.45 7.84 -17.81
C ASN A 51 12.08 6.58 -17.22
N ASN A 52 13.11 6.70 -16.39
CA ASN A 52 13.72 5.58 -15.70
C ASN A 52 12.88 5.18 -14.47
N GLU A 53 11.84 4.38 -14.70
CA GLU A 53 10.91 3.94 -13.66
C GLU A 53 11.63 3.26 -12.48
N GLN A 54 12.68 2.49 -12.73
CA GLN A 54 13.41 1.78 -11.69
C GLN A 54 14.15 2.73 -10.75
N GLU A 55 14.74 3.79 -11.29
CA GLU A 55 15.42 4.81 -10.48
C GLU A 55 14.41 5.65 -9.69
N ILE A 56 13.31 6.05 -10.33
CA ILE A 56 12.26 6.87 -9.69
C ILE A 56 11.56 6.09 -8.59
N SER A 57 11.26 4.80 -8.82
CA SER A 57 10.52 3.94 -7.88
C SER A 57 11.37 3.40 -6.72
N SER A 58 12.65 3.79 -6.61
CA SER A 58 13.56 3.31 -5.57
C SER A 58 13.91 4.38 -4.53
N ASN A 59 14.36 3.93 -3.35
CA ASN A 59 14.93 4.77 -2.28
C ASN A 59 14.03 5.90 -1.76
N PHE A 60 12.78 5.58 -1.44
CA PHE A 60 11.90 6.53 -0.75
C PHE A 60 12.09 6.50 0.77
N VAL A 61 11.80 7.64 1.40
CA VAL A 61 11.58 7.75 2.84
C VAL A 61 10.11 7.45 3.13
N GLY A 62 9.85 6.36 3.85
CA GLY A 62 8.50 5.97 4.27
C GLY A 62 7.97 6.90 5.36
N VAL A 63 6.74 7.40 5.18
CA VAL A 63 6.06 8.29 6.13
C VAL A 63 5.05 7.52 6.95
N ALA A 64 4.16 6.78 6.29
CA ALA A 64 3.04 6.11 6.94
C ALA A 64 2.55 4.90 6.15
N ILE A 65 1.89 3.99 6.86
CA ILE A 65 1.09 2.92 6.28
C ILE A 65 -0.35 3.14 6.73
N CYS A 66 -1.24 3.22 5.75
CA CYS A 66 -2.66 3.46 5.97
C CYS A 66 -3.44 2.20 5.61
N GLY A 67 -4.42 1.83 6.43
CA GLY A 67 -5.38 0.77 6.11
C GLY A 67 -6.72 1.38 5.70
N ILE A 68 -7.22 1.03 4.52
CA ILE A 68 -8.51 1.49 4.00
C ILE A 68 -9.50 0.33 4.10
N GLN A 69 -10.63 0.57 4.78
CA GLN A 69 -11.71 -0.41 4.87
C GLN A 69 -12.62 -0.30 3.65
N ASP A 70 -12.93 -1.44 3.03
CA ASP A 70 -14.00 -1.58 2.04
C ASP A 70 -15.20 -2.23 2.73
N PRO A 71 -16.14 -1.45 3.29
CA PRO A 71 -17.21 -1.99 4.11
C PRO A 71 -18.14 -2.87 3.27
N VAL A 72 -18.46 -4.06 3.79
CA VAL A 72 -19.49 -4.91 3.19
C VAL A 72 -20.83 -4.19 3.19
N ARG A 73 -21.66 -4.45 2.17
CA ARG A 73 -23.01 -3.85 2.12
C ARG A 73 -23.82 -4.28 3.36
N PRO A 74 -24.60 -3.38 3.99
CA PRO A 74 -25.28 -3.66 5.26
C PRO A 74 -26.22 -4.87 5.24
N GLU A 75 -26.81 -5.18 4.09
CA GLU A 75 -27.74 -6.29 3.90
C GLU A 75 -27.06 -7.67 3.80
N VAL A 76 -25.76 -7.72 3.48
CA VAL A 76 -25.05 -8.97 3.18
C VAL A 76 -24.95 -9.92 4.38
N PRO A 77 -24.61 -9.47 5.61
CA PRO A 77 -24.52 -10.37 6.77
C PRO A 77 -25.82 -11.14 7.03
N LEU A 78 -26.97 -10.45 6.98
CA LEU A 78 -28.28 -11.06 7.17
C LEU A 78 -28.65 -12.02 6.04
N ALA A 79 -28.29 -11.69 4.79
CA ALA A 79 -28.51 -12.57 3.64
C ALA A 79 -27.71 -13.88 3.76
N ILE A 80 -26.43 -13.80 4.16
CA ILE A 80 -25.58 -14.98 4.37
C ILE A 80 -26.13 -15.86 5.50
N GLU A 81 -26.59 -15.26 6.61
CA GLU A 81 -27.18 -15.99 7.74
C GLU A 81 -28.45 -16.75 7.32
N LYS A 82 -29.33 -16.13 6.52
CA LYS A 82 -30.53 -16.77 5.98
C LYS A 82 -30.19 -17.97 5.09
N CYS A 83 -29.21 -17.82 4.19
CA CYS A 83 -28.74 -18.92 3.35
C CYS A 83 -28.21 -20.09 4.19
N LYS A 84 -27.38 -19.81 5.20
CA LYS A 84 -26.85 -20.85 6.11
C LYS A 84 -27.97 -21.58 6.86
N LYS A 85 -28.97 -20.86 7.39
CA LYS A 85 -30.14 -21.45 8.06
C LYS A 85 -30.98 -22.34 7.13
N ALA A 86 -31.00 -22.03 5.83
CA ALA A 86 -31.66 -22.83 4.81
C ALA A 86 -30.83 -24.04 4.33
N GLY A 87 -29.65 -24.29 4.91
CA GLY A 87 -28.75 -25.36 4.48
C GLY A 87 -27.98 -25.06 3.19
N ILE A 88 -27.97 -23.80 2.74
CA ILE A 88 -27.27 -23.36 1.53
C ILE A 88 -25.84 -22.93 1.89
N THR A 89 -24.85 -23.48 1.19
CA THR A 89 -23.45 -23.08 1.33
C THR A 89 -23.14 -21.89 0.42
N VAL A 90 -22.75 -20.76 1.01
CA VAL A 90 -22.30 -19.56 0.28
C VAL A 90 -20.79 -19.67 0.03
N ARG A 91 -20.36 -19.41 -1.20
CA ARG A 91 -18.93 -19.32 -1.57
C ARG A 91 -18.65 -17.95 -2.17
N MET A 92 -17.63 -17.27 -1.66
CA MET A 92 -17.13 -16.05 -2.29
C MET A 92 -16.27 -16.43 -3.50
N VAL A 93 -16.55 -15.81 -4.64
CA VAL A 93 -15.72 -15.89 -5.84
C VAL A 93 -15.20 -14.48 -6.09
N THR A 94 -13.90 -14.28 -5.91
CA THR A 94 -13.27 -12.98 -6.08
C THR A 94 -11.97 -13.14 -6.88
N GLY A 95 -11.64 -12.09 -7.63
CA GLY A 95 -10.33 -11.94 -8.28
C GLY A 95 -9.37 -11.08 -7.48
N ASP A 96 -9.76 -10.66 -6.26
CA ASP A 96 -8.93 -9.88 -5.36
C ASP A 96 -7.84 -10.76 -4.70
N ASN A 97 -6.87 -10.12 -4.06
CA ASN A 97 -5.79 -10.80 -3.35
C ASN A 97 -6.34 -11.73 -2.25
N ILE A 98 -5.74 -12.91 -2.08
CA ILE A 98 -6.16 -13.91 -1.08
C ILE A 98 -6.15 -13.39 0.36
N ASN A 99 -5.33 -12.38 0.65
CA ASN A 99 -5.27 -11.78 1.99
C ASN A 99 -6.42 -10.79 2.26
N THR A 100 -7.14 -10.34 1.23
CA THR A 100 -8.28 -9.41 1.34
C THR A 100 -9.62 -10.06 0.96
N ALA A 101 -9.58 -11.28 0.43
CA ALA A 101 -10.72 -12.13 0.08
C ALA A 101 -11.37 -12.81 1.29
#